data_AF-A0A851M8T6-F1
#
_entry.id   AF-A0A851M8T6-F1
#
_cell.length_a   1.000
_cell.length_b   1.000
_cell.length_c   1.000
_cell.angle_alpha   90.00
_cell.angle_beta   90.00
_cell.angle_gamma   90.00
#
_symmetry.space_group_name_H-M   'P 1'
#
loop_
_entity.id
_entity.type
_entity.pdbx_description
1 polymer ?
#
loop_
_entity_poly.entity_id
_entity_poly.type
_entity_poly.pdbx_seq_one_letter_code
_entity_poly.pdbx_strand_id
1 'polypeptide(L)'
;MDALPMQENSGKAWSSTVEGKFHGCGHDGHTTTLLYAAEYLARTRKFNGTLHLIFQPAEELLYGGRVMVEDGLFDAFPCDHIFGLHNMPGQKLGKIGLRDGAMM
;
A
#
# COMPACT_ATOMS: atom_id res chain seq x y z
N MET A 1 -0.79 -3.92 -7.80
CA MET A 1 0.16 -4.27 -6.71
C MET A 1 0.22 -5.78 -6.60
N ASP A 2 1.19 -6.32 -5.88
CA ASP A 2 1.38 -7.76 -5.72
C ASP A 2 0.27 -8.41 -4.88
N ALA A 3 0.11 -9.72 -5.07
CA ALA A 3 -0.88 -10.57 -4.41
C ALA A 3 -0.20 -11.85 -3.93
N LEU A 4 -0.93 -12.66 -3.16
CA LEU A 4 -0.41 -13.92 -2.62
C LEU A 4 -0.67 -15.10 -3.57
N PRO A 5 0.21 -16.12 -3.60
CA PRO A 5 -0.03 -17.40 -4.27
C PRO A 5 -0.98 -18.28 -3.43
N MET A 6 -2.20 -17.79 -3.24
CA MET A 6 -3.21 -18.38 -2.37
C MET A 6 -4.56 -18.44 -3.10
N GLN A 7 -5.27 -19.57 -2.97
CA GLN A 7 -6.63 -19.69 -3.47
C GLN A 7 -7.59 -18.84 -2.62
N GLU A 8 -8.39 -18.02 -3.28
CA GLU A 8 -9.44 -17.28 -2.59
C GLU A 8 -10.64 -18.19 -2.29
N ASN A 9 -11.07 -18.20 -1.02
CA ASN A 9 -12.23 -18.94 -0.52
C ASN A 9 -13.28 -18.02 0.11
N SER A 10 -13.30 -16.74 -0.28
CA SER A 10 -14.20 -15.75 0.33
C SER A 10 -15.65 -15.87 -0.14
N GLY A 11 -15.87 -16.43 -1.33
CA GLY A 11 -17.20 -16.59 -1.95
C GLY A 11 -17.86 -15.26 -2.33
N LYS A 12 -17.10 -14.17 -2.39
CA LYS A 12 -17.62 -12.83 -2.70
C LYS A 12 -17.84 -12.68 -4.20
N ALA A 13 -18.77 -11.81 -4.59
CA ALA A 13 -19.05 -11.52 -6.00
C ALA A 13 -17.84 -10.91 -6.75
N TRP A 14 -16.89 -10.35 -6.02
CA TRP A 14 -15.64 -9.77 -6.54
C TRP A 14 -14.40 -10.62 -6.20
N SER A 15 -14.59 -11.91 -5.93
CA SER A 15 -13.46 -12.83 -5.76
C SER A 15 -12.57 -12.86 -6.99
N SER A 16 -11.29 -13.14 -6.75
CA SER A 16 -10.27 -13.30 -7.77
C SER A 16 -10.75 -14.26 -8.85
N THR A 17 -10.60 -13.82 -10.09
CA THR A 17 -10.86 -14.63 -11.28
C THR A 17 -9.64 -15.45 -11.69
N VAL A 18 -8.52 -15.32 -10.98
CA VAL A 18 -7.27 -16.04 -11.25
C VAL A 18 -7.04 -17.08 -10.16
N GLU A 19 -7.06 -18.35 -10.56
CA GLU A 19 -6.84 -19.49 -9.67
C GLU A 19 -5.49 -19.39 -8.95
N GLY A 20 -5.49 -19.70 -7.66
CA GLY A 20 -4.30 -19.65 -6.81
C GLY A 20 -3.70 -18.26 -6.60
N LYS A 21 -4.39 -17.17 -6.94
CA LYS A 21 -3.94 -15.80 -6.69
C LYS A 21 -5.01 -14.98 -5.99
N PHE A 22 -4.65 -14.35 -4.88
CA PHE A 22 -5.60 -13.59 -4.07
C PHE A 22 -4.92 -12.43 -3.33
N HIS A 23 -5.56 -11.27 -3.30
CA HIS A 23 -5.17 -10.15 -2.42
C HIS A 23 -5.58 -10.42 -0.96
N GLY A 24 -5.07 -11.51 -0.38
CA GLY A 24 -5.37 -11.89 1.00
C GLY A 24 -4.79 -10.95 2.05
N CYS A 25 -3.75 -10.19 1.71
CA CYS A 25 -3.12 -9.21 2.59
C CYS A 25 -3.74 -7.80 2.48
N GLY A 26 -4.61 -7.57 1.49
CA GLY A 26 -5.33 -6.31 1.29
C GLY A 26 -4.61 -5.24 0.46
N HIS A 27 -3.61 -5.63 -0.34
CA HIS A 27 -2.86 -4.69 -1.21
C HIS A 27 -3.73 -4.03 -2.28
N ASP A 28 -4.85 -4.65 -2.67
CA ASP A 28 -5.91 -4.04 -3.46
C ASP A 28 -6.54 -2.84 -2.74
N GLY A 29 -6.85 -3.00 -1.44
CA GLY A 29 -7.33 -1.95 -0.57
C GLY A 29 -6.32 -0.82 -0.37
N HIS A 30 -5.03 -1.14 -0.18
CA HIS A 30 -3.97 -0.14 -0.03
C HIS A 30 -3.80 0.68 -1.32
N THR A 31 -3.75 0.01 -2.48
CA THR A 31 -3.66 0.66 -3.79
C THR A 31 -4.81 1.64 -3.99
N THR A 32 -6.03 1.18 -3.74
CA THR A 32 -7.25 1.97 -3.90
C THR A 32 -7.25 3.18 -2.96
N THR A 33 -6.84 2.97 -1.70
CA THR A 33 -6.76 4.04 -0.70
C THR A 33 -5.75 5.12 -1.09
N LEU A 34 -4.57 4.71 -1.58
CA LEU A 34 -3.53 5.64 -2.01
C LEU A 34 -3.96 6.46 -3.23
N LEU A 35 -4.63 5.82 -4.21
CA LEU A 35 -5.22 6.53 -5.35
C LEU A 35 -6.28 7.55 -4.93
N TYR A 36 -7.15 7.19 -3.97
CA TYR A 36 -8.15 8.13 -3.44
C TYR A 36 -7.49 9.31 -2.71
N ALA A 37 -6.46 9.05 -1.90
CA ALA A 37 -5.69 10.12 -1.25
C ALA A 37 -5.05 11.06 -2.28
N ALA A 38 -4.49 10.50 -3.37
CA ALA A 38 -3.94 11.26 -4.50
C ALA A 38 -5.00 12.19 -5.11
N GLU A 39 -6.17 11.63 -5.43
CA GLU A 39 -7.29 12.37 -6.03
C GLU A 39 -7.73 13.52 -5.11
N TYR A 40 -7.95 13.22 -3.83
CA TYR A 40 -8.40 14.19 -2.83
C TYR A 40 -7.40 15.35 -2.67
N LEU A 41 -6.11 15.03 -2.57
CA LEU A 41 -5.05 16.03 -2.43
C LEU A 41 -4.85 16.82 -3.73
N ALA A 42 -4.99 16.20 -4.89
CA ALA A 42 -4.90 16.89 -6.19
C ALA A 42 -6.07 17.87 -6.42
N ARG A 43 -7.28 17.53 -5.95
CA ARG A 43 -8.47 18.40 -6.03
C ARG A 43 -8.38 19.59 -5.09
N THR A 44 -7.93 19.36 -3.86
CA THR A 44 -7.91 20.41 -2.83
C THR A 44 -6.65 21.25 -2.88
N ARG A 45 -5.51 20.63 -3.20
CA ARG A 45 -4.15 21.22 -3.15
C ARG A 45 -3.86 21.93 -1.83
N LYS A 46 -4.49 21.50 -0.74
CA LYS A 46 -4.37 22.11 0.60
C LYS A 46 -3.13 21.59 1.34
N PHE A 47 -1.98 21.70 0.70
CA PHE A 47 -0.68 21.39 1.30
C PHE A 47 0.42 22.17 0.56
N ASN A 48 1.56 22.36 1.21
CA ASN A 48 2.74 22.97 0.60
C ASN A 48 3.78 21.87 0.36
N GLY A 49 4.39 21.85 -0.83
CA GLY A 49 5.41 20.89 -1.20
C GLY A 49 4.96 19.90 -2.28
N THR A 50 5.62 18.76 -2.33
CA THR A 50 5.44 17.73 -3.35
C THR A 50 5.01 16.42 -2.70
N LEU A 51 4.00 15.75 -3.27
CA LEU A 51 3.61 14.41 -2.88
C LEU A 51 4.11 13.42 -3.95
N HIS A 52 5.00 12.51 -3.55
CA HIS A 52 5.39 11.36 -4.35
C HIS A 52 4.55 10.14 -3.94
N LEU A 53 3.95 9.45 -4.91
CA LEU A 53 3.15 8.25 -4.68
C LEU A 53 3.96 7.03 -5.09
N ILE A 54 4.21 6.14 -4.13
CA ILE A 54 5.05 4.95 -4.33
C ILE A 54 4.15 3.72 -4.31
N PHE A 55 4.03 3.06 -5.45
CA PHE A 55 3.35 1.78 -5.61
C PHE A 55 4.39 0.66 -5.64
N GLN A 56 4.84 0.25 -4.45
CA GLN A 56 5.90 -0.75 -4.28
C GLN A 56 5.46 -2.16 -4.73
N PRO A 57 6.08 -2.76 -5.76
CA PRO A 57 5.78 -4.16 -6.10
C PRO A 57 6.42 -5.11 -5.08
N ALA A 58 6.02 -6.39 -5.09
CA ALA A 58 6.73 -7.48 -4.41
C ALA A 58 7.09 -7.23 -2.93
N GLU A 59 6.12 -6.72 -2.19
CA GLU A 59 6.18 -6.61 -0.73
C GLU A 59 6.15 -7.99 -0.09
N GLU A 60 5.31 -8.90 -0.59
CA GLU A 60 5.11 -10.25 -0.01
C GLU A 60 6.38 -11.13 -0.10
N LEU A 61 7.33 -10.72 -0.96
CA LEU A 61 8.61 -11.37 -1.16
C LEU A 61 9.77 -10.64 -0.44
N LEU A 62 9.45 -9.60 0.34
CA LEU A 62 10.36 -8.81 1.18
C LEU A 62 11.54 -8.21 0.42
N TYR A 63 11.39 -7.93 -0.88
CA TYR A 63 12.47 -7.34 -1.68
C TYR A 63 12.10 -6.05 -2.40
N GLY A 64 10.82 -5.82 -2.69
CA GLY A 64 10.40 -4.71 -3.53
C GLY A 64 10.92 -3.36 -3.08
N GLY A 65 10.69 -3.02 -1.81
CA GLY A 65 11.16 -1.77 -1.23
C GLY A 65 12.68 -1.62 -1.28
N ARG A 66 13.42 -2.69 -0.96
CA ARG A 66 14.89 -2.70 -1.02
C ARG A 66 15.39 -2.42 -2.45
N VAL A 67 14.85 -3.10 -3.45
CA VAL A 67 15.25 -2.92 -4.85
C VAL A 67 14.92 -1.51 -5.34
N MET A 68 13.74 -0.97 -5.00
CA MET A 68 13.42 0.42 -5.37
C MET A 68 14.42 1.42 -4.79
N VAL A 69 14.83 1.24 -3.53
CA VAL A 69 15.84 2.09 -2.90
C VAL A 69 17.20 1.94 -3.57
N GLU A 70 17.63 0.70 -3.85
CA GLU A 70 18.88 0.41 -4.57
C GLU A 70 18.89 1.00 -5.99
N ASP A 71 17.74 1.05 -6.65
CA ASP A 71 17.54 1.66 -7.98
C ASP A 71 17.41 3.21 -7.93
N GLY A 72 17.64 3.84 -6.77
CA GLY A 72 17.69 5.29 -6.64
C GLY A 72 16.33 5.97 -6.48
N LEU A 73 15.32 5.29 -5.91
CA LEU A 73 13.99 5.86 -5.64
C LEU A 73 14.06 7.25 -5.02
N PHE A 74 14.87 7.43 -3.97
CA PHE A 74 14.96 8.70 -3.26
C PHE A 74 15.92 9.72 -3.90
N ASP A 75 16.77 9.29 -4.83
CA ASP A 75 17.56 10.20 -5.66
C ASP A 75 16.68 10.84 -6.74
N ALA A 76 15.80 10.04 -7.35
CA ALA A 76 14.85 10.50 -8.36
C ALA A 76 13.65 11.25 -7.76
N PHE A 77 13.20 10.84 -6.56
CA PHE A 77 12.01 11.35 -5.89
C PHE A 77 12.33 11.68 -4.42
N PRO A 78 13.08 12.77 -4.15
CA PRO A 78 13.47 13.13 -2.80
C PRO A 78 12.24 13.45 -1.94
N CYS A 79 12.24 12.99 -0.68
CA CYS A 79 11.19 13.29 0.28
C CYS A 79 11.75 13.46 1.70
N ASP A 80 11.17 14.38 2.47
CA ASP A 80 11.55 14.60 3.88
C ASP A 80 10.96 13.52 4.81
N HIS A 81 9.79 12.99 4.43
CA HIS A 81 9.04 12.00 5.19
C HIS A 81 8.38 10.98 4.27
N ILE A 82 8.38 9.72 4.70
CA ILE A 82 7.68 8.61 4.04
C ILE A 82 6.60 8.07 4.98
N PHE A 83 5.43 7.78 4.43
CA PHE A 83 4.29 7.25 5.16
C PHE A 83 3.81 5.96 4.49
N GLY A 84 3.51 4.95 5.31
CA GLY A 84 2.91 3.71 4.89
C GLY A 84 1.68 3.39 5.76
N LEU A 85 0.81 2.53 5.26
CA LEU A 85 -0.30 1.98 6.04
C LEU A 85 -0.48 0.52 5.69
N HIS A 86 -1.01 -0.24 6.63
CA HIS A 86 -1.45 -1.61 6.41
C HIS A 86 -2.81 -1.81 7.08
N ASN A 87 -3.68 -2.64 6.51
CA ASN A 87 -4.92 -3.02 7.19
C ASN A 87 -4.62 -3.95 8.36
N MET A 88 -5.42 -3.84 9.42
CA MET A 88 -5.33 -4.70 10.60
C MET A 88 -6.67 -5.39 10.84
N PRO A 89 -6.87 -6.62 10.31
CA PRO A 89 -8.07 -7.40 10.60
C PRO A 89 -8.26 -7.57 12.11
N GLY A 90 -9.49 -7.36 12.59
CA GLY A 90 -9.82 -7.40 14.02
C GLY A 90 -9.71 -6.05 14.74
N GLN A 91 -9.06 -5.05 14.16
CA GLN A 91 -9.13 -3.68 14.66
C GLN A 91 -10.49 -3.04 14.32
N LYS A 92 -11.04 -2.25 15.24
CA LYS A 92 -12.32 -1.54 15.00
C LYS A 92 -12.15 -0.51 13.88
N LEU A 93 -13.14 -0.41 13.00
CA LEU A 93 -13.21 0.61 11.97
C LEU A 93 -13.07 2.02 12.57
N GLY A 94 -12.39 2.91 11.87
CA GLY A 94 -12.14 4.29 12.31
C GLY A 94 -11.09 4.43 13.41
N LYS A 95 -10.31 3.36 13.69
CA LYS A 95 -9.15 3.40 14.58
C LYS A 95 -7.87 3.21 13.78
N ILE A 96 -6.85 3.98 14.14
CA ILE A 96 -5.49 3.89 13.61
C ILE A 96 -4.59 3.47 14.75
N GLY A 97 -3.80 2.41 14.56
CA GLY A 97 -2.74 2.01 15.48
C GLY A 97 -1.44 2.72 15.11
N LEU A 98 -0.73 3.27 16.09
CA LEU A 98 0.56 3.91 15.93
C LEU A 98 1.51 3.38 17.02
N ARG A 99 2.80 3.26 16.69
CA ARG A 99 3.85 2.89 17.63
C ARG A 99 5.14 3.63 17.27
N ASP A 100 5.94 3.95 18.27
CA ASP A 100 7.33 4.39 18.04
C ASP A 100 8.21 3.24 17.57
N GLY A 101 9.14 3.54 16.65
CA GLY A 101 10.04 2.55 16.06
C GLY A 101 9.39 1.68 14.99
N ALA A 102 10.01 0.54 14.68
CA ALA A 102 9.53 -0.37 13.63
C ALA A 102 8.07 -0.79 13.90
N MET A 103 7.25 -0.94 12.87
CA MET A 103 5.88 -1.45 13.04
C MET A 103 5.46 -2.09 11.73
N MET A 104 5.23 -3.41 11.79
CA MET A 104 5.02 -4.30 10.64
C MET A 104 6.04 -4.07 9.54
#